data_AF-A0A2A4T5L2-F1
#
_entry.id   AF-A0A2A4T5L2-F1
#
_cell.length_a   1.000
_cell.length_b   1.000
_cell.length_c   1.000
_cell.angle_alpha   90.00
_cell.angle_beta   90.00
_cell.angle_gamma   90.00
#
_symmetry.space_group_name_H-M   'P 1'
#
loop_
_entity.id
_entity.type
_entity.pdbx_description
1 polymer ?
#
loop_
_entity_poly.entity_id
_entity_poly.type
_entity_poly.pdbx_seq_one_letter_code
_entity_poly.pdbx_strand_id
1 'polypeptide(L)'
;MKDNLIIEIGFGLLLAIFVGILTYANEAWMPGMETMLTLSLIVASFGAFAVFVWKERHGDEREQLIRFIASRTAFLATGLVLITGIIVETLTNYMPSPWLGLALVVMVGAKIIGQAYGRKKY
;
A
#
# COMPACT_ATOMS: atom_id res chain seq x y z
N MET A 1 -8.98 -24.61 6.34
CA MET A 1 -7.58 -24.65 5.86
C MET A 1 -6.80 -23.83 6.86
N LYS A 2 -5.79 -24.41 7.51
CA LYS A 2 -5.08 -23.79 8.65
C LYS A 2 -4.60 -22.39 8.24
N ASP A 3 -5.10 -21.38 8.94
CA ASP A 3 -5.06 -20.00 8.52
C ASP A 3 -3.61 -19.52 8.31
N ASN A 4 -3.26 -19.18 7.07
CA ASN A 4 -1.96 -18.55 6.72
C ASN A 4 -1.88 -17.09 7.20
N LEU A 5 -2.83 -16.67 8.03
CA LEU A 5 -2.98 -15.33 8.59
C LEU A 5 -1.72 -14.89 9.37
N ILE A 6 -1.05 -15.82 10.06
CA ILE A 6 0.24 -15.56 10.74
C ILE A 6 1.35 -15.23 9.73
N ILE A 7 1.35 -15.90 8.58
CA ILE A 7 2.32 -15.67 7.51
C ILE A 7 2.05 -14.30 6.87
N GLU A 8 0.77 -13.98 6.59
CA GLU A 8 0.37 -12.69 6.03
C GLU A 8 0.70 -11.51 6.94
N ILE A 9 0.38 -11.61 8.25
CA ILE A 9 0.75 -10.59 9.24
C ILE A 9 2.26 -10.48 9.38
N GLY A 10 2.97 -11.61 9.45
CA GLY A 10 4.43 -11.64 9.55
C GLY A 10 5.11 -10.95 8.37
N PHE A 11 4.63 -11.20 7.15
CA PHE A 11 5.13 -10.52 5.95
C PHE A 11 4.79 -9.03 5.94
N GLY A 12 3.57 -8.64 6.32
CA GLY A 12 3.19 -7.22 6.41
C GLY A 12 4.05 -6.44 7.40
N LEU A 13 4.33 -7.02 8.56
CA LEU A 13 5.23 -6.44 9.57
C LEU A 13 6.68 -6.36 9.08
N LEU A 14 7.19 -7.42 8.46
CA LEU A 14 8.54 -7.44 7.90
C LEU A 14 8.70 -6.33 6.86
N LEU A 15 7.70 -6.13 5.99
CA LEU A 15 7.70 -5.10 4.96
C LEU A 15 7.65 -3.69 5.56
N ALA A 16 6.82 -3.46 6.58
CA ALA A 16 6.77 -2.17 7.28
C ALA A 16 8.10 -1.83 7.95
N ILE A 17 8.74 -2.81 8.60
CA ILE A 17 10.07 -2.66 9.21
C ILE A 17 11.12 -2.36 8.13
N PHE A 18 11.10 -3.07 7.00
CA PHE A 18 12.07 -2.89 5.92
C PHE A 18 11.93 -1.52 5.23
N VAL A 19 10.70 -1.05 4.98
CA VAL A 19 10.44 0.29 4.44
C VAL A 19 10.86 1.37 5.45
N GLY A 20 10.60 1.16 6.73
CA GLY A 20 11.06 2.06 7.80
C GLY A 20 12.59 2.17 7.82
N ILE A 21 13.30 1.04 7.78
CA ILE A 21 14.77 1.00 7.72
C ILE A 21 15.25 1.71 6.46
N LEU A 22 14.70 1.45 5.28
CA LEU A 22 15.16 2.07 4.03
C LEU A 22 14.89 3.57 3.98
N THR A 23 13.76 4.05 4.49
CA THR A 23 13.41 5.48 4.49
C THR A 23 14.31 6.25 5.44
N TYR A 24 14.57 5.70 6.65
CA TYR A 24 15.39 6.37 7.66
C TYR A 24 16.90 6.14 7.50
N ALA A 25 17.32 5.00 6.92
CA ALA A 25 18.73 4.73 6.62
C ALA A 25 19.26 5.62 5.50
N ASN A 26 18.40 6.10 4.59
CA ASN A 26 18.80 6.96 3.47
C ASN A 26 19.20 8.38 3.92
N GLU A 27 18.63 8.89 5.03
CA GLU A 27 19.10 10.15 5.62
C GLU A 27 20.45 9.99 6.33
N ALA A 28 20.78 8.77 6.79
CA ALA A 28 22.04 8.49 7.48
C ALA A 28 23.18 8.09 6.54
N TRP A 29 22.89 7.38 5.45
CA TRP A 29 23.86 6.84 4.49
C TRP A 29 23.57 7.39 3.09
N MET A 30 24.47 8.22 2.56
CA MET A 30 24.41 8.74 1.18
C MET A 30 23.96 7.65 0.18
N PRO A 31 22.93 7.89 -0.65
CA PRO A 31 22.41 6.86 -1.56
C PRO A 31 23.43 6.54 -2.65
N GLY A 32 24.12 5.41 -2.50
CA GLY A 32 24.91 4.78 -3.55
C GLY A 32 24.04 3.96 -4.52
N MET A 33 24.56 3.63 -5.69
CA MET A 33 23.86 2.86 -6.74
C MET A 33 23.25 1.52 -6.24
N GLU A 34 23.85 0.93 -5.21
CA GLU A 34 23.38 -0.25 -4.47
C GLU A 34 21.96 -0.07 -3.88
N THR A 35 21.66 1.11 -3.33
CA THR A 35 20.36 1.40 -2.70
C THR A 35 19.24 1.50 -3.73
N MET A 36 19.51 2.08 -4.91
CA MET A 36 18.54 2.16 -6.02
C MET A 36 18.24 0.80 -6.65
N LEU A 37 19.26 -0.04 -6.81
CA LEU A 37 19.10 -1.42 -7.30
C LEU A 37 18.27 -2.26 -6.32
N THR A 38 18.58 -2.18 -5.03
CA THR A 38 17.86 -2.90 -3.97
C THR A 38 16.39 -2.46 -3.92
N LEU A 39 16.13 -1.16 -4.03
CA LEU A 39 14.77 -0.61 -4.03
C LEU A 39 13.96 -1.07 -5.25
N SER A 40 14.58 -1.07 -6.45
CA SER A 40 13.93 -1.58 -7.67
C SER A 40 13.61 -3.07 -7.58
N LEU A 41 14.51 -3.88 -7.02
CA LEU A 41 14.34 -5.33 -6.89
C LEU A 41 13.22 -5.67 -5.89
N ILE A 42 13.10 -4.88 -4.82
CA ILE A 42 12.01 -4.99 -3.84
C ILE A 42 10.67 -4.60 -4.45
N VAL A 43 10.60 -3.46 -5.16
CA VAL A 43 9.36 -3.02 -5.83
C VAL A 43 8.91 -4.05 -6.88
N ALA A 44 9.84 -4.62 -7.65
CA ALA A 44 9.54 -5.66 -8.63
C ALA A 44 9.04 -6.95 -7.97
N SER A 45 9.69 -7.39 -6.88
CA SER A 45 9.29 -8.60 -6.14
C SER A 45 7.92 -8.42 -5.47
N PHE A 46 7.65 -7.25 -4.90
CA PHE A 46 6.35 -6.93 -4.32
C PHE A 46 5.25 -6.81 -5.37
N GLY A 47 5.53 -6.14 -6.50
CA GLY A 47 4.59 -6.06 -7.62
C GLY A 47 4.21 -7.46 -8.13
N ALA A 48 5.19 -8.35 -8.26
CA ALA A 48 4.93 -9.74 -8.60
C ALA A 48 4.07 -10.45 -7.54
N PHE A 49 4.34 -10.26 -6.25
CA PHE A 49 3.54 -10.84 -5.18
C PHE A 49 2.08 -10.33 -5.19
N ALA A 50 1.88 -9.01 -5.26
CA ALA A 50 0.56 -8.40 -5.27
C ALA A 50 -0.28 -8.87 -6.47
N VAL A 51 0.33 -9.07 -7.63
CA VAL A 51 -0.35 -9.52 -8.85
C VAL A 51 -0.61 -11.03 -8.84
N PHE A 52 0.36 -11.84 -8.41
CA PHE A 52 0.30 -13.29 -8.59
C PHE A 52 -0.18 -14.07 -7.36
N VAL A 53 0.07 -13.56 -6.14
CA VAL A 53 -0.20 -14.29 -4.89
C VAL A 53 -1.47 -13.82 -4.19
N TRP A 54 -1.84 -12.55 -4.32
CA TRP A 54 -3.09 -12.01 -3.76
C TRP A 54 -4.31 -12.41 -4.59
N LYS A 55 -4.58 -13.72 -4.68
CA LYS A 55 -5.77 -14.26 -5.33
C LYS A 55 -6.90 -14.34 -4.30
N GLU A 56 -7.76 -13.32 -4.27
CA GLU A 56 -8.96 -13.32 -3.43
C GLU A 56 -9.92 -14.43 -3.90
N ARG A 57 -10.04 -15.50 -3.10
CA ARG A 57 -11.01 -16.57 -3.34
C ARG A 57 -12.42 -16.11 -2.97
N HIS A 58 -13.40 -16.58 -3.74
CA HIS A 58 -14.82 -16.43 -3.39
C HIS A 58 -15.13 -17.30 -2.17
N GLY A 59 -15.21 -16.66 -1.01
CA GLY A 59 -15.67 -17.28 0.23
C GLY A 59 -17.08 -16.84 0.62
N ASP A 60 -17.62 -17.57 1.59
CA ASP A 60 -18.91 -17.39 2.25
C ASP A 60 -19.20 -15.91 2.61
N GLU A 61 -20.47 -15.55 2.79
CA GLU A 61 -20.95 -14.19 3.05
C GLU A 61 -20.23 -13.53 4.25
N ARG A 62 -19.87 -14.34 5.25
CA ARG A 62 -19.07 -13.89 6.41
C ARG A 62 -17.68 -13.41 6.02
N GLU A 63 -16.98 -14.15 5.16
CA GLU A 63 -15.66 -13.73 4.68
C GLU A 63 -15.76 -12.52 3.76
N GLN A 64 -16.86 -12.37 3.00
CA GLN A 64 -17.09 -11.17 2.18
C GLN A 64 -17.22 -9.92 3.05
N LEU A 65 -17.95 -10.01 4.18
CA LEU A 65 -18.06 -8.91 5.13
C LEU A 65 -16.71 -8.54 5.76
N ILE A 66 -15.92 -9.53 6.18
CA ILE A 66 -14.59 -9.31 6.75
C ILE A 66 -13.67 -8.64 5.71
N ARG A 67 -13.69 -9.11 4.46
CA ARG A 67 -12.94 -8.50 3.35
C ARG A 67 -13.38 -7.08 3.07
N PHE A 68 -14.69 -6.79 3.13
CA PHE A 68 -15.20 -5.43 2.95
C PHE A 68 -14.72 -4.48 4.05
N ILE A 69 -14.74 -4.92 5.31
CA ILE A 69 -14.22 -4.13 6.44
C ILE A 69 -12.71 -3.93 6.29
N ALA A 70 -11.95 -4.96 5.93
CA ALA A 70 -10.51 -4.88 5.70
C ALA A 70 -10.14 -3.90 4.55
N SER A 71 -10.82 -4.00 3.41
CA SER A 71 -10.59 -3.09 2.27
C SER A 71 -11.01 -1.65 2.57
N ARG A 72 -12.09 -1.44 3.33
CA ARG A 72 -12.49 -0.09 3.78
C ARG A 72 -11.50 0.51 4.78
N THR A 73 -11.01 -0.28 5.74
CA THR A 73 -10.02 0.17 6.72
C THR A 73 -8.67 0.45 6.07
N ALA A 74 -8.22 -0.38 5.14
CA ALA A 74 -7.03 -0.14 4.33
C ALA A 74 -7.14 1.17 3.54
N PHE A 75 -8.28 1.43 2.87
CA PHE A 75 -8.49 2.69 2.14
C PHE A 75 -8.40 3.92 3.06
N LEU A 76 -8.99 3.85 4.25
CA LEU A 76 -8.94 4.96 5.22
C LEU A 76 -7.53 5.16 5.78
N ALA A 77 -6.82 4.07 6.10
CA ALA A 77 -5.44 4.13 6.59
C ALA A 77 -4.50 4.74 5.54
N THR A 78 -4.57 4.27 4.28
CA THR A 78 -3.77 4.84 3.18
C THR A 78 -4.11 6.31 2.95
N GLY A 79 -5.39 6.69 2.98
CA GLY A 79 -5.80 8.08 2.86
C GLY A 79 -5.24 8.97 3.97
N LEU A 80 -5.30 8.51 5.22
CA LEU A 80 -4.70 9.23 6.35
C LEU A 80 -3.19 9.40 6.18
N VAL A 81 -2.47 8.32 5.83
CA VAL A 81 -1.02 8.38 5.62
C VAL A 81 -0.64 9.35 4.50
N LEU A 82 -1.34 9.30 3.35
CA LEU A 82 -1.07 10.22 2.24
C LEU A 82 -1.36 11.67 2.59
N ILE A 83 -2.47 11.95 3.29
CA ILE A 83 -2.80 13.31 3.74
C ILE A 83 -1.76 13.81 4.73
N THR A 84 -1.39 13.01 5.73
CA THR A 84 -0.35 13.37 6.69
C THR A 84 0.99 13.59 5.99
N GLY A 85 1.37 12.74 5.03
CA GLY A 85 2.58 12.91 4.23
C GLY A 85 2.58 14.23 3.45
N ILE A 86 1.49 14.58 2.79
CA ILE A 86 1.34 15.87 2.08
C ILE A 86 1.48 17.05 3.05
N ILE A 87 0.83 16.98 4.23
CA ILE A 87 0.93 18.04 5.25
C ILE A 87 2.38 18.20 5.71
N VAL A 88 3.06 17.10 6.08
CA VAL A 88 4.45 17.13 6.55
C VAL A 88 5.37 17.68 5.46
N GLU A 89 5.29 17.19 4.22
CA GLU A 89 6.11 17.68 3.13
C GLU A 89 5.85 19.15 2.78
N THR A 90 4.59 19.60 2.88
CA THR A 90 4.25 21.00 2.65
C THR A 90 4.86 21.90 3.74
N LEU A 91 4.92 21.42 4.98
CA LEU A 91 5.51 22.17 6.09
C LEU A 91 7.05 22.15 6.09
N THR A 92 7.69 21.07 5.60
CA THR A 92 9.16 20.94 5.59
C THR A 92 9.79 21.45 4.30
N ASN A 93 9.21 21.12 3.14
CA ASN A 93 9.82 21.34 1.83
C ASN A 93 9.11 22.42 1.00
N TYR A 94 8.00 23.01 1.49
CA TYR A 94 7.13 24.01 0.85
C TYR A 94 6.48 23.60 -0.49
N MET A 95 7.11 22.70 -1.26
CA MET A 95 6.57 22.04 -2.44
C MET A 95 6.38 20.55 -2.15
N PRO A 96 5.14 20.08 -1.94
CA PRO A 96 4.88 18.66 -1.77
C PRO A 96 5.18 17.89 -3.05
N SER A 97 5.65 16.66 -2.91
CA SER A 97 5.95 15.75 -4.01
C SER A 97 4.70 15.50 -4.86
N PRO A 98 4.75 15.71 -6.19
CA PRO A 98 3.62 15.47 -7.08
C PRO A 98 3.08 14.04 -6.99
N TRP A 99 3.94 13.09 -6.62
CA TRP A 99 3.62 11.67 -6.51
C TRP A 99 2.64 11.38 -5.37
N LEU A 100 2.71 12.10 -4.24
CA LEU A 100 1.76 11.93 -3.14
C LEU A 100 0.35 12.37 -3.55
N GLY A 101 0.25 13.52 -4.22
CA GLY A 101 -1.02 14.01 -4.77
C GLY A 101 -1.58 13.06 -5.83
N LEU A 102 -0.74 12.58 -6.75
CA LEU A 102 -1.13 11.62 -7.78
C LEU A 102 -1.61 10.31 -7.15
N ALA A 103 -0.90 9.77 -6.15
CA ALA A 103 -1.30 8.57 -5.43
C ALA A 103 -2.67 8.71 -4.78
N LEU A 104 -2.96 9.86 -4.17
CA LEU A 104 -4.26 10.14 -3.55
C LEU A 104 -5.38 10.19 -4.60
N VAL A 105 -5.15 10.87 -5.73
CA VAL A 105 -6.12 10.94 -6.84
C VAL A 105 -6.39 9.55 -7.44
N VAL A 106 -5.34 8.78 -7.70
CA VAL A 106 -5.46 7.42 -8.25
C VAL A 106 -6.21 6.51 -7.27
N MET A 107 -5.89 6.57 -5.98
CA MET A 107 -6.56 5.77 -4.95
C MET A 107 -8.06 6.08 -4.88
N VAL A 108 -8.42 7.36 -4.80
CA VAL A 108 -9.83 7.80 -4.76
C VAL A 108 -10.54 7.44 -6.06
N GLY A 109 -9.91 7.68 -7.21
CA GLY A 109 -10.43 7.33 -8.52
C GLY A 109 -10.70 5.83 -8.66
N ALA A 110 -9.76 4.98 -8.25
CA ALA A 110 -9.90 3.53 -8.28
C ALA A 110 -11.09 3.06 -7.42
N LYS A 111 -11.31 3.66 -6.25
CA LYS A 111 -12.48 3.34 -5.42
C LYS A 111 -13.80 3.74 -6.08
N ILE A 112 -13.86 4.93 -6.69
CA ILE A 112 -15.06 5.40 -7.39
C ILE A 112 -15.37 4.48 -8.57
N ILE A 113 -14.37 4.15 -9.38
CA ILE A 113 -14.51 3.24 -10.53
C ILE A 113 -14.96 1.85 -10.06
N GLY A 114 -14.33 1.31 -9.02
CA GLY A 114 -14.70 0.02 -8.45
C GLY A 114 -16.14 -0.01 -7.93
N GLN A 115 -16.58 1.06 -7.24
CA GLN A 115 -17.96 1.18 -6.78
C GLN A 115 -18.96 1.31 -7.94
N ALA A 116 -18.63 2.10 -8.96
CA ALA A 116 -19.46 2.27 -10.15
C ALA A 116 -19.61 0.96 -10.94
N TYR A 117 -18.51 0.20 -11.09
CA TYR A 117 -18.54 -1.11 -11.72
C TYR A 117 -19.39 -2.11 -10.92
N GLY A 118 -19.21 -2.13 -9.59
CA GLY A 118 -20.00 -2.98 -8.70
C GLY A 118 -21.50 -2.73 -8.84
N ARG A 119 -21.94 -1.47 -8.81
CA ARG A 119 -23.36 -1.07 -8.97
C ARG A 119 -23.94 -1.37 -10.35
N LYS A 120 -23.10 -1.43 -11.39
CA LYS A 120 -23.56 -1.71 -12.76
C LYS A 120 -23.71 -3.21 -13.01
N LYS A 121 -22.93 -4.04 -12.30
CA LYS A 121 -22.85 -5.48 -12.53
C LYS A 121 -23.73 -6.31 -11.58
N TYR A 122 -24.02 -5.79 -10.39
CA TYR A 122 -24.88 -6.37 -9.36
C TYR A 122 -25.95 -5.37 -8.96
#